data_AF-A0A3B8NSK0-F1
#
_entry.id   AF-A0A3B8NSK0-F1
#
_cell.length_a   1.000
_cell.length_b   1.000
_cell.length_c   1.000
_cell.angle_alpha   90.00
_cell.angle_beta   90.00
_cell.angle_gamma   90.00
#
_symmetry.space_group_name_H-M   'P 1'
#
loop_
_entity.id
_entity.type
_entity.pdbx_description
1 polymer ?
#
loop_
_entity_poly.entity_id
_entity_poly.type
_entity_poly.pdbx_seq_one_letter_code
_entity_poly.pdbx_strand_id
1 'polypeptide(L)'
;MPILFDVTAAFAGLVGVWINECKKFRSEWMGYQLTNYPRISIVNPVYNGADSLANAVQSLRKQTFPPKQIEVIVVDNGSTDETERNYLQQQLLNTLGHCIGYPCQPRA
;
A
#
# COMPACT_ATOMS: atom_id res chain seq x y z
N MET A 1 -9.77 -25.03 -47.49
CA MET A 1 -9.33 -23.66 -47.17
C MET A 1 -8.13 -23.72 -46.23
N PRO A 2 -6.88 -23.69 -46.74
CA PRO A 2 -5.67 -23.92 -45.95
C PRO A 2 -5.23 -22.76 -45.04
N ILE A 3 -5.67 -21.53 -45.31
CA ILE A 3 -5.26 -20.31 -44.58
C ILE A 3 -5.86 -20.25 -43.16
N LEU A 4 -7.03 -20.86 -42.96
CA LEU A 4 -7.74 -20.82 -41.69
C LEU A 4 -7.01 -21.62 -40.59
N PHE A 5 -6.38 -22.74 -40.95
CA PHE A 5 -5.61 -23.56 -40.01
C PHE A 5 -4.34 -22.85 -39.52
N ASP A 6 -3.67 -22.10 -40.39
CA ASP A 6 -2.42 -21.44 -40.07
C ASP A 6 -2.61 -20.27 -39.08
N VAL A 7 -3.67 -19.49 -39.29
CA VAL A 7 -4.07 -18.40 -38.37
C VAL A 7 -4.45 -18.95 -37.00
N THR A 8 -5.14 -20.10 -36.94
CA THR A 8 -5.49 -20.72 -35.65
C THR A 8 -4.27 -21.21 -34.88
N ALA A 9 -3.27 -21.78 -35.57
CA ALA A 9 -2.03 -22.24 -34.95
C ALA A 9 -1.19 -21.06 -34.44
N ALA A 10 -1.08 -19.99 -35.23
CA ALA A 10 -0.36 -18.78 -34.83
C ALA A 10 -1.02 -18.10 -33.60
N PHE A 11 -2.35 -17.99 -33.59
CA PHE A 11 -3.07 -17.41 -32.45
C PHE A 11 -2.94 -18.26 -31.18
N ALA A 12 -3.07 -19.59 -31.30
CA ALA A 12 -2.86 -20.50 -30.17
C ALA A 12 -1.43 -20.41 -29.62
N GLY A 13 -0.43 -20.27 -30.49
CA GLY A 13 0.95 -20.04 -30.09
C GLY A 13 1.14 -18.73 -29.32
N LEU A 14 0.55 -17.63 -29.79
CA LEU A 14 0.61 -16.33 -29.12
C LEU A 14 -0.09 -16.34 -27.76
N VAL A 15 -1.26 -16.99 -27.66
CA VAL A 15 -1.96 -17.16 -26.39
C VAL A 15 -1.15 -18.04 -25.43
N GLY A 16 -0.53 -19.12 -25.94
CA GLY A 16 0.34 -19.99 -25.16
C GLY A 16 1.56 -19.26 -24.60
N VAL A 17 2.24 -18.45 -25.44
CA VAL A 17 3.37 -17.60 -25.02
C VAL A 17 2.92 -16.57 -23.98
N TRP A 18 1.79 -15.90 -24.20
CA TRP A 18 1.26 -14.91 -23.26
C TRP A 18 0.92 -15.53 -21.90
N ILE A 19 0.26 -16.70 -21.88
CA ILE A 19 -0.02 -17.43 -20.65
C ILE A 19 1.29 -17.86 -19.96
N ASN A 20 2.29 -18.32 -20.71
CA ASN A 20 3.56 -18.77 -20.15
C ASN A 20 4.38 -17.61 -19.56
N GLU A 21 4.41 -16.46 -20.24
CA GLU A 21 5.10 -15.26 -19.75
C GLU A 21 4.39 -14.69 -18.50
N CYS A 22 3.05 -14.69 -18.47
CA CYS A 22 2.28 -14.32 -17.28
C CYS A 22 2.53 -15.26 -16.08
N LYS A 23 2.73 -16.57 -16.33
CA LYS A 23 3.10 -17.53 -15.29
C LYS A 23 4.51 -17.30 -14.78
N LYS A 24 5.47 -17.04 -15.68
CA LYS A 24 6.87 -16.78 -15.36
C LYS A 24 7.04 -15.50 -14.53
N PHE A 25 6.39 -14.42 -14.94
CA PHE A 25 6.38 -13.16 -14.18
C PHE A 25 5.78 -13.33 -12.77
N ARG A 26 4.70 -14.11 -12.64
CA ARG A 26 4.12 -14.41 -11.32
C ARG A 26 5.04 -15.27 -10.45
N SER A 27 5.72 -16.26 -11.02
CA SER A 27 6.57 -17.17 -10.25
C SER A 27 7.86 -16.55 -9.75
N GLU A 28 8.47 -15.62 -10.50
CA GLU A 28 9.74 -14.99 -10.11
C GLU A 28 9.61 -14.11 -8.86
N TRP A 29 8.45 -13.47 -8.65
CA TRP A 29 8.21 -12.60 -7.48
C TRP A 29 7.54 -13.30 -6.29
N MET A 30 7.05 -14.54 -6.45
CA MET A 30 6.31 -15.26 -5.39
C MET A 30 7.18 -16.06 -4.42
N GLY A 31 8.51 -16.10 -4.59
CA GLY A 31 9.40 -16.96 -3.81
C GLY A 31 9.87 -16.40 -2.46
N TYR A 32 9.63 -15.12 -2.16
CA TYR A 32 10.23 -14.50 -0.97
C TYR A 32 9.34 -14.68 0.26
N GLN A 33 9.56 -15.77 1.01
CA GLN A 33 9.00 -15.94 2.34
C GLN A 33 9.93 -15.29 3.37
N LEU A 34 9.43 -14.27 4.08
CA LEU A 34 10.13 -13.70 5.22
C LEU A 34 10.21 -14.77 6.32
N THR A 35 11.41 -15.26 6.61
CA THR A 35 11.66 -16.24 7.68
C THR A 35 11.53 -15.62 9.07
N ASN A 36 11.66 -14.29 9.15
CA ASN A 36 11.41 -13.51 10.34
C ASN A 36 10.75 -12.19 9.92
N TYR A 37 9.81 -11.72 10.73
CA TYR A 37 9.21 -10.41 10.54
C TYR A 37 9.92 -9.44 11.51
N PRO A 38 10.72 -8.47 11.02
CA PRO A 38 11.33 -7.46 11.87
C PRO A 38 10.30 -6.42 12.29
N ARG A 39 10.49 -5.79 13.45
CA ARG A 39 9.69 -4.63 13.81
C ARG A 39 10.05 -3.46 12.87
N ILE A 40 9.05 -2.91 12.19
CA ILE A 40 9.20 -1.79 11.26
C ILE A 40 8.44 -0.57 11.77
N SER A 41 9.02 0.62 11.57
CA SER A 41 8.39 1.89 11.89
C SER A 41 8.19 2.68 10.60
N ILE A 42 6.94 3.03 10.30
CA ILE A 42 6.53 3.74 9.09
C ILE A 42 6.24 5.18 9.50
N VAL A 43 7.09 6.10 9.06
CA VAL A 43 6.91 7.54 9.30
C VAL A 43 6.20 8.15 8.10
N ASN A 44 5.01 8.72 8.32
CA ASN A 44 4.22 9.36 7.29
C ASN A 44 4.08 10.86 7.56
N PRO A 45 4.88 11.71 6.89
CA PRO A 45 4.70 13.16 6.95
C PRO A 45 3.46 13.57 6.15
N VAL A 46 2.58 14.37 6.76
CA VAL A 46 1.35 14.85 6.12
C VAL A 46 1.26 16.37 6.26
N TYR A 47 0.78 17.01 5.19
CA TYR A 47 0.41 18.42 5.16
C TYR A 47 -0.84 18.58 4.29
N ASN A 48 -1.95 19.04 4.87
CA ASN A 48 -3.25 19.26 4.21
C ASN A 48 -3.70 18.07 3.34
N GLY A 49 -3.65 16.86 3.90
CA GLY A 49 -3.79 15.61 3.17
C GLY A 49 -4.69 14.60 3.86
N ALA A 50 -5.78 15.05 4.49
CA ALA A 50 -6.66 14.20 5.29
C ALA A 50 -7.15 12.95 4.55
N ASP A 51 -7.61 13.09 3.30
CA ASP A 51 -8.10 11.98 2.49
C ASP A 51 -6.98 10.99 2.11
N SER A 52 -5.82 11.53 1.73
CA SER A 52 -4.63 10.73 1.40
C SER A 52 -4.14 9.94 2.60
N LEU A 53 -4.18 10.54 3.79
CA LEU A 53 -3.82 9.88 5.04
C LEU A 53 -4.77 8.73 5.36
N ALA A 54 -6.08 8.92 5.19
CA ALA A 54 -7.06 7.86 5.40
C ALA A 54 -6.82 6.65 4.47
N ASN A 55 -6.55 6.93 3.19
CA ASN A 55 -6.24 5.88 2.21
C ASN A 55 -4.92 5.16 2.54
N ALA A 56 -3.89 5.90 2.96
CA ALA A 56 -2.61 5.32 3.37
C ALA A 56 -2.77 4.39 4.58
N VAL A 57 -3.48 4.83 5.62
CA VAL A 57 -3.76 4.00 6.81
C VAL A 57 -4.58 2.77 6.44
N GLN A 58 -5.59 2.90 5.57
CA GLN A 58 -6.38 1.76 5.11
C GLN A 58 -5.51 0.75 4.32
N SER A 59 -4.59 1.23 3.49
CA SER A 59 -3.64 0.40 2.75
C SER A 59 -2.70 -0.36 3.70
N LEU A 60 -2.19 0.29 4.75
CA LEU A 60 -1.36 -0.33 5.77
C LEU A 60 -2.10 -1.43 6.54
N ARG A 61 -3.41 -1.25 6.81
CA ARG A 61 -4.24 -2.28 7.45
C ARG A 61 -4.48 -3.52 6.57
N LYS A 62 -4.42 -3.37 5.24
CA LYS A 62 -4.62 -4.47 4.29
C LYS A 62 -3.33 -5.26 4.02
N GLN A 63 -2.20 -4.89 4.63
CA GLN A 63 -0.94 -5.59 4.45
C GLN A 63 -0.97 -6.97 5.11
N THR A 64 -0.31 -7.95 4.47
CA THR A 64 -0.13 -9.31 5.01
C THR A 64 0.90 -9.37 6.15
N PHE A 65 1.55 -8.25 6.47
CA PHE A 65 2.57 -8.16 7.52
C PHE A 65 1.93 -8.14 8.93
N PRO A 66 2.51 -8.81 9.95
CA PRO A 66 1.93 -8.87 11.28
C PRO A 66 1.68 -7.48 11.90
N PRO A 67 0.43 -7.13 12.28
CA PRO A 67 0.11 -5.78 12.77
C PRO A 67 0.93 -5.37 14.00
N LYS A 68 1.22 -6.31 14.91
CA LYS A 68 1.99 -6.07 16.15
C LYS A 68 3.43 -5.64 15.92
N GLN A 69 3.93 -5.80 14.70
CA GLN A 69 5.29 -5.45 14.34
C GLN A 69 5.38 -4.20 13.47
N ILE A 70 4.24 -3.59 13.15
CA ILE A 70 4.16 -2.34 12.42
C ILE A 70 3.88 -1.23 13.44
N GLU A 71 4.72 -0.22 13.43
CA GLU A 71 4.51 1.03 14.14
C GLU A 71 4.29 2.12 13.11
N VAL A 72 3.20 2.88 13.22
CA VAL A 72 2.91 3.97 12.28
C VAL A 72 2.98 5.29 13.02
N ILE A 73 3.90 6.15 12.58
CA ILE A 73 4.11 7.49 13.13
C ILE A 73 3.65 8.49 12.09
N VAL A 74 2.60 9.26 12.40
CA VAL A 74 2.13 10.33 11.51
C VAL A 74 2.66 11.66 12.02
N VAL A 75 3.36 12.38 11.15
CA VAL A 75 3.95 13.68 11.47
C VAL A 75 3.16 14.73 10.73
N ASP A 76 2.40 15.54 11.46
CA ASP A 76 1.65 16.65 10.88
C ASP A 76 2.51 17.93 10.88
N ASN A 77 2.73 18.50 9.70
CA ASN A 77 3.51 19.72 9.52
C ASN A 77 2.64 20.99 9.60
N GLY A 78 1.76 21.07 10.61
CA GLY A 78 0.86 22.20 10.80
C GLY A 78 -0.20 22.31 9.71
N SER A 79 -0.87 21.20 9.39
CA SER A 79 -2.01 21.21 8.48
C SER A 79 -3.09 22.17 9.00
N THR A 80 -3.68 22.93 8.08
CA THR A 80 -4.81 23.83 8.35
C THR A 80 -6.17 23.15 8.11
N ASP A 81 -6.14 21.88 7.77
CA ASP A 81 -7.28 21.02 7.45
C ASP A 81 -7.63 20.08 8.63
N GLU A 82 -8.74 19.37 8.56
CA GLU A 82 -9.23 18.34 9.50
C GLU A 82 -8.34 17.08 9.52
N THR A 83 -7.08 17.18 9.11
CA THR A 83 -6.10 16.08 9.06
C THR A 83 -5.89 15.48 10.46
N GLU A 84 -5.76 16.32 11.48
CA GLU A 84 -5.61 15.88 12.88
C GLU A 84 -6.87 15.15 13.38
N ARG A 85 -8.07 15.71 13.13
CA ARG A 85 -9.35 15.12 13.53
C ARG A 85 -9.58 13.76 12.88
N ASN A 86 -9.33 13.66 11.58
CA ASN A 86 -9.49 12.43 10.81
C ASN A 86 -8.51 11.35 11.26
N TYR A 87 -7.29 11.71 11.66
CA TYR A 87 -6.34 10.76 12.22
C TYR A 87 -6.75 10.27 13.62
N LEU A 88 -7.15 11.17 14.53
CA LEU A 88 -7.59 10.81 15.89
C LEU A 88 -8.79 9.86 15.88
N GLN A 89 -9.74 10.07 14.95
CA GLN A 89 -10.90 9.18 14.78
C GLN A 89 -10.47 7.78 14.28
N GLN A 90 -9.42 7.69 13.47
CA GLN A 90 -8.87 6.41 13.01
C GLN A 90 -8.03 5.70 14.09
N GLN A 91 -7.41 6.46 14.99
CA GLN A 91 -6.55 5.97 16.07
C GLN A 91 -7.33 5.47 17.29
N LEU A 92 -8.46 6.09 17.62
CA LEU A 92 -9.39 5.64 18.67
C LEU A 92 -9.92 4.21 18.44
N LEU A 93 -9.84 3.70 17.22
CA LEU A 93 -10.26 2.36 16.86
C LEU A 93 -9.15 1.29 16.92
N ASN A 94 -7.85 1.64 17.07
CA ASN A 94 -6.75 0.65 17.11
C ASN A 94 -5.44 1.16 17.77
N THR A 95 -4.93 0.37 18.72
CA THR A 95 -3.81 0.61 19.66
C THR A 95 -2.38 0.59 19.07
N LEU A 96 -2.10 1.07 17.84
CA LEU A 96 -0.76 0.92 17.22
C LEU A 96 -0.26 2.10 16.36
N GLY A 97 -0.73 3.32 16.61
CA GLY A 97 -0.19 4.53 15.98
C GLY A 97 0.30 5.52 17.04
N HIS A 98 1.23 6.40 16.68
CA HIS A 98 1.53 7.62 17.42
C HIS A 98 1.45 8.82 16.47
N CYS A 99 0.69 9.85 16.85
CA CYS A 99 0.63 11.09 16.10
C CYS A 99 1.57 12.10 16.74
N ILE A 100 2.49 12.65 15.96
CA ILE A 100 3.37 13.74 16.39
C ILE A 100 3.01 14.95 15.53
N GLY A 101 2.06 15.75 15.99
CA GLY A 101 1.70 17.02 15.37
C GLY A 101 2.06 18.18 16.30
N TYR A 102 2.48 19.29 15.72
CA TYR A 102 2.55 20.55 16.45
C TYR A 102 1.19 21.26 16.31
N PRO A 103 0.58 21.79 17.39
CA PRO A 103 -0.59 22.62 17.25
C PRO A 103 -0.24 23.80 16.33
N CYS A 104 -1.06 24.03 15.32
CA CYS A 104 -0.89 25.13 14.36
C CYS A 104 -0.77 26.45 15.14
N GLN A 105 0.45 26.98 15.25
CA GLN A 105 0.67 28.30 15.83
C GLN A 105 0.05 29.33 14.87
N PRO A 106 -0.72 30.32 15.36
CA PRO A 106 -1.27 31.36 14.51
C PRO A 106 -0.11 32.09 13.82
N ARG A 107 -0.11 32.07 12.48
CA ARG A 107 0.89 32.78 11.67
C ARG A 107 0.64 34.28 11.89
N ALA A 108 1.62 34.96 12.49
CA ALA A 108 1.63 36.41 12.70
C ALA A 108 1.73 37.16 11.36
#